data_AF-G5H8K6-F1
#
_entry.id   AF-G5H8K6-F1
#
_cell.length_a   1.000
_cell.length_b   1.000
_cell.length_c   1.000
_cell.angle_alpha   90.00
_cell.angle_beta   90.00
_cell.angle_gamma   90.00
#
_symmetry.space_group_name_H-M   'P 1'
#
loop_
_entity.id
_entity.type
_entity.pdbx_description
1 polymer ?
#
loop_
_entity_poly.entity_id
_entity_poly.type
_entity_poly.pdbx_seq_one_letter_code
_entity_poly.pdbx_strand_id
1 'polypeptide(L)'
;MSPQPNPSLSVDCVVFGFDGAALKVLLVERDFVNPAGERIHDFKLPGSLIFQDEELRASAARVLDKYMGRRDIYLRQLHVFSQPDRVVGEELRWLNEHYGVHTGRVVTVGYYALVKLNEALIASAAAEHAQWVGVERVTRLAMDHKQIMARALETLGRQLMVEPIAFELLPRKFTLRQLQVLYEAILGIEIDNRNFRKKVLSSGYLRETGEREKHVAHKPAMFYSFDKGRFQKDVRQKFRLNFINWQL
;
A
#
# COMPACT_ATOMS: atom_id res chain seq x y z
N MET A 1 -23.07 -15.04 18.53
CA MET A 1 -22.11 -16.11 18.17
C MET A 1 -20.81 -15.44 17.76
N SER A 2 -19.65 -15.96 18.16
CA SER A 2 -18.36 -15.43 17.68
C SER A 2 -18.23 -15.70 16.19
N PRO A 3 -17.71 -14.75 15.38
CA PRO A 3 -17.52 -14.95 13.95
C PRO A 3 -16.62 -16.16 13.68
N GLN A 4 -17.04 -17.04 12.77
CA GLN A 4 -16.28 -18.24 12.40
C GLN A 4 -15.40 -17.95 11.19
N PRO A 5 -14.10 -18.33 11.20
CA PRO A 5 -13.24 -18.15 10.04
C PRO A 5 -13.66 -19.08 8.89
N ASN A 6 -13.48 -18.60 7.66
CA ASN A 6 -13.49 -19.43 6.46
C ASN A 6 -12.10 -20.04 6.28
N PRO A 7 -11.96 -21.37 6.32
CA PRO A 7 -10.66 -22.02 6.32
C PRO A 7 -9.93 -21.96 4.96
N SER A 8 -10.60 -21.56 3.89
CA SER A 8 -10.04 -21.61 2.52
C SER A 8 -9.93 -20.25 1.85
N LEU A 9 -10.33 -19.16 2.52
CA LEU A 9 -10.34 -17.83 1.94
C LEU A 9 -9.76 -16.80 2.92
N SER A 10 -8.76 -16.06 2.45
CA SER A 10 -8.12 -14.96 3.18
C SER A 10 -8.13 -13.66 2.40
N VAL A 11 -7.76 -12.59 3.10
CA VAL A 11 -7.34 -11.33 2.51
C VAL A 11 -5.94 -10.98 2.99
N ASP A 12 -5.11 -10.49 2.09
CA ASP A 12 -3.76 -9.97 2.39
C ASP A 12 -3.62 -8.56 1.82
N CYS A 13 -3.20 -7.61 2.65
CA CYS A 13 -3.14 -6.19 2.34
C CYS A 13 -1.70 -5.72 2.20
N VAL A 14 -1.35 -5.19 1.02
CA VAL A 14 -0.10 -4.45 0.82
C VAL A 14 -0.32 -2.99 1.16
N VAL A 15 0.15 -2.53 2.32
CA VAL A 15 0.00 -1.13 2.73
C VAL A 15 1.26 -0.37 2.40
N PHE A 16 1.19 0.56 1.45
CA PHE A 16 2.28 1.47 1.13
C PHE A 16 2.13 2.78 1.91
N GLY A 17 3.27 3.27 2.41
CA GLY A 17 3.40 4.58 3.03
C GLY A 17 4.65 5.29 2.51
N PHE A 18 4.67 6.61 2.57
CA PHE A 18 5.84 7.41 2.17
C PHE A 18 6.20 8.38 3.28
N ASP A 19 7.43 8.30 3.79
CA ASP A 19 7.94 9.16 4.87
C ASP A 19 8.57 10.47 4.37
N GLY A 20 8.56 10.71 3.06
CA GLY A 20 9.23 11.84 2.42
C GLY A 20 10.61 11.50 1.85
N ALA A 21 11.18 10.34 2.19
CA ALA A 21 12.49 9.90 1.74
C ALA A 21 12.47 8.53 1.04
N ALA A 22 11.60 7.61 1.46
CA ALA A 22 11.51 6.27 0.87
C ALA A 22 10.07 5.76 0.88
N LEU A 23 9.72 4.96 -0.13
CA LEU A 23 8.49 4.18 -0.14
C LEU A 23 8.64 3.02 0.86
N LYS A 24 7.70 2.93 1.79
CA LYS A 24 7.65 1.90 2.83
C LYS A 24 6.48 0.96 2.58
N VAL A 25 6.60 -0.25 3.08
CA VAL A 25 5.52 -1.22 3.21
C VAL A 25 5.36 -1.65 4.67
N LEU A 26 4.12 -1.78 5.13
CA LEU A 26 3.83 -2.33 6.45
C LEU A 26 4.00 -3.85 6.44
N LEU A 27 4.82 -4.36 7.34
CA LEU A 27 5.05 -5.79 7.54
C LEU A 27 4.72 -6.17 8.98
N VAL A 28 4.17 -7.36 9.17
CA VAL A 28 3.80 -7.93 10.47
C VAL A 28 4.77 -9.05 10.81
N GLU A 29 5.27 -9.06 12.03
CA GLU A 29 6.19 -10.07 12.53
C GLU A 29 5.48 -11.41 12.77
N ARG A 30 6.16 -12.50 12.44
CA ARG A 30 5.82 -13.83 12.93
C ARG A 30 6.99 -14.31 13.77
N ASP A 31 6.68 -14.71 14.99
CA ASP A 31 7.64 -15.32 15.91
C ASP A 31 6.99 -16.57 16.53
N PHE A 32 7.49 -17.74 16.15
CA PHE A 32 6.95 -19.02 16.61
C PHE A 32 8.03 -20.11 16.61
N VAL A 33 7.76 -21.23 17.27
CA VAL A 33 8.64 -22.41 17.26
C VAL A 33 8.03 -23.46 16.35
N ASN A 34 8.78 -23.92 15.35
CA ASN A 34 8.33 -24.96 14.44
C ASN A 34 8.35 -26.35 15.12
N PRO A 35 7.76 -27.39 14.50
CA PRO A 35 7.75 -28.75 15.06
C PRO A 35 9.13 -29.38 15.26
N ALA A 36 10.16 -28.88 14.57
CA ALA A 36 11.55 -29.29 14.76
C ALA A 36 12.22 -28.60 15.98
N GLY A 37 11.51 -27.72 16.67
CA GLY A 37 12.04 -26.96 17.82
C GLY A 37 12.81 -25.70 17.43
N GLU A 38 12.81 -25.32 16.15
CA GLU A 38 13.51 -24.13 15.65
C GLU A 38 12.63 -22.90 15.80
N ARG A 39 13.21 -21.80 16.29
CA ARG A 39 12.51 -20.53 16.38
C ARG A 39 12.55 -19.82 15.01
N ILE A 40 11.37 -19.61 14.44
CA ILE A 40 11.17 -18.87 13.20
C ILE A 40 10.81 -17.44 13.54
N HIS A 41 11.60 -16.50 13.02
CA HIS A 41 11.33 -15.07 13.09
C HIS A 41 11.42 -14.45 11.69
N ASP A 42 10.26 -14.10 11.13
CA ASP A 42 10.16 -13.50 9.79
C ASP A 42 8.97 -12.54 9.67
N PHE A 43 8.65 -12.14 8.44
CA PHE A 43 7.67 -11.10 8.16
C PHE A 43 6.64 -11.55 7.14
N LYS A 44 5.39 -11.15 7.34
CA LYS A 44 4.29 -11.29 6.39
C LYS A 44 3.61 -9.94 6.13
N LEU A 45 2.90 -9.82 5.02
CA LEU A 45 1.89 -8.77 4.85
C LEU A 45 0.78 -8.89 5.92
N PRO A 46 0.14 -7.77 6.31
CA PRO A 46 -1.09 -7.76 7.08
C PRO A 46 -2.17 -8.59 6.38
N GLY A 47 -2.70 -9.61 7.06
CA GLY A 47 -3.71 -10.48 6.46
C GLY A 47 -4.31 -11.46 7.44
N SER A 48 -5.53 -11.89 7.13
CA SER A 48 -6.25 -12.91 7.89
C SER A 48 -7.19 -13.71 7.02
N LEU A 49 -7.56 -14.90 7.50
CA LEU A 49 -8.77 -15.57 7.01
C LEU A 49 -9.97 -14.62 7.14
N ILE A 50 -10.89 -14.74 6.20
CA ILE A 50 -12.16 -14.03 6.31
C ILE A 50 -13.07 -14.76 7.30
N PHE A 51 -14.09 -14.09 7.82
CA PHE A 51 -15.20 -14.72 8.53
C PHE A 51 -16.31 -15.17 7.55
N GLN A 52 -17.14 -16.12 7.99
CA GLN A 52 -18.28 -16.63 7.19
C GLN A 52 -19.31 -15.54 6.87
N ASP A 53 -19.43 -14.53 7.72
CA ASP A 53 -20.46 -13.48 7.70
C ASP A 53 -19.90 -12.09 7.32
N GLU A 54 -18.72 -12.02 6.69
CA GLU A 54 -18.13 -10.76 6.25
C GLU A 54 -17.80 -10.72 4.75
N GLU A 55 -17.96 -9.53 4.17
CA GLU A 55 -17.51 -9.22 2.81
C GLU A 55 -15.97 -9.12 2.75
N LEU A 56 -15.38 -9.46 1.60
CA LEU A 56 -13.92 -9.39 1.38
C LEU A 56 -13.34 -8.01 1.72
N ARG A 57 -14.01 -6.93 1.29
CA ARG A 57 -13.56 -5.56 1.56
C ARG A 57 -13.69 -5.20 3.05
N ALA A 58 -14.71 -5.71 3.73
CA ALA A 58 -14.90 -5.50 5.16
C ALA A 58 -13.80 -6.25 5.95
N SER A 59 -13.45 -7.46 5.51
CA SER A 59 -12.32 -8.23 6.05
C SER A 59 -11.00 -7.49 5.92
N ALA A 60 -10.71 -6.93 4.74
CA ALA A 60 -9.51 -6.13 4.51
C ALA A 60 -9.47 -4.87 5.41
N ALA A 61 -10.59 -4.17 5.58
CA ALA A 61 -10.69 -3.05 6.51
C ALA A 61 -10.43 -3.50 7.96
N ARG A 62 -11.04 -4.61 8.40
CA ARG A 62 -10.82 -5.19 9.74
C ARG A 62 -9.35 -5.56 10.00
N VAL A 63 -8.66 -6.12 9.00
CA VAL A 63 -7.23 -6.42 9.10
C VAL A 63 -6.42 -5.16 9.32
N LEU A 64 -6.74 -4.09 8.60
CA LEU A 64 -6.00 -2.83 8.64
C LEU A 64 -6.33 -1.96 9.85
N ASP A 65 -7.53 -2.08 10.43
CA ASP A 65 -7.96 -1.35 11.62
C ASP A 65 -6.97 -1.50 12.79
N LYS A 66 -6.36 -2.70 12.94
CA LYS A 66 -5.37 -2.99 13.98
C LYS A 66 -4.16 -2.05 13.91
N TYR A 67 -3.67 -1.79 12.70
CA TYR A 67 -2.40 -1.11 12.50
C TYR A 67 -2.55 0.39 12.22
N MET A 68 -3.70 0.80 11.67
CA MET A 68 -3.87 2.14 11.11
C MET A 68 -4.50 3.13 12.10
N GLY A 69 -5.23 2.67 13.12
CA GLY A 69 -5.96 3.54 14.04
C GLY A 69 -7.01 4.45 13.37
N ARG A 70 -7.33 4.19 12.09
CA ARG A 70 -8.29 4.94 11.26
C ARG A 70 -8.88 4.03 10.19
N ARG A 71 -10.12 4.34 9.77
CA ARG A 71 -10.88 3.55 8.77
C ARG A 71 -10.90 4.12 7.37
N ASP A 72 -10.70 5.44 7.24
CA ASP A 72 -10.70 6.10 5.93
C ASP A 72 -9.30 6.04 5.31
N ILE A 73 -9.01 4.90 4.70
CA ILE A 73 -7.78 4.61 3.95
C ILE A 73 -8.13 4.32 2.49
N TYR A 74 -7.29 4.79 1.58
CA TYR A 74 -7.41 4.41 0.18
C TYR A 74 -7.16 2.90 0.08
N LEU A 75 -8.18 2.13 -0.27
CA LEU A 75 -8.14 0.66 -0.31
C LEU A 75 -8.75 0.17 -1.62
N ARG A 76 -7.98 -0.61 -2.39
CA ARG A 76 -8.42 -1.21 -3.65
C ARG A 76 -8.06 -2.68 -3.70
N GLN A 77 -8.97 -3.48 -4.26
CA GLN A 77 -8.70 -4.88 -4.56
C GLN A 77 -7.61 -4.96 -5.64
N LEU A 78 -6.64 -5.85 -5.42
CA LEU A 78 -5.49 -6.06 -6.29
C LEU A 78 -5.72 -7.23 -7.25
N HIS A 79 -5.79 -8.44 -6.71
CA HIS A 79 -5.85 -9.68 -7.47
C HIS A 79 -6.28 -10.86 -6.59
N VAL A 80 -6.67 -11.97 -7.20
CA VAL A 80 -6.94 -13.23 -6.51
C VAL A 80 -5.74 -14.15 -6.69
N PHE A 81 -5.07 -14.50 -5.61
CA PHE A 81 -3.93 -15.43 -5.62
C PHE A 81 -4.44 -16.81 -5.19
N SER A 82 -4.41 -17.75 -6.15
CA SER A 82 -5.11 -19.04 -6.03
C SER A 82 -4.25 -20.25 -6.40
N GLN A 83 -2.94 -20.05 -6.57
CA GLN A 83 -1.99 -21.12 -6.87
C GLN A 83 -2.11 -22.22 -5.80
N PRO A 84 -2.24 -23.51 -6.18
CA PRO A 84 -2.46 -24.58 -5.20
C PRO A 84 -1.35 -24.71 -4.15
N ASP A 85 -0.12 -24.33 -4.51
CA ASP A 85 1.10 -24.47 -3.72
C ASP A 85 1.52 -23.17 -3.01
N ARG A 86 0.68 -22.12 -3.02
CA ARG A 86 1.03 -20.81 -2.43
C ARG A 86 1.32 -20.84 -0.92
N VAL A 87 0.69 -21.78 -0.22
CA VAL A 87 0.87 -22.02 1.21
C VAL A 87 0.89 -23.52 1.44
N VAL A 88 2.07 -24.08 1.70
CA VAL A 88 2.31 -25.53 1.84
C VAL A 88 3.28 -25.82 3.00
N GLY A 89 3.40 -27.09 3.38
CA GLY A 89 4.39 -27.53 4.36
C GLY A 89 4.24 -26.83 5.71
N GLU A 90 5.34 -26.27 6.21
CA GLU A 90 5.38 -25.57 7.50
C GLU A 90 4.51 -24.31 7.52
N GLU A 91 4.40 -23.59 6.41
CA GLU A 91 3.58 -22.38 6.28
C GLU A 91 2.08 -22.71 6.43
N LEU A 92 1.63 -23.81 5.83
CA LEU A 92 0.24 -24.27 5.95
C LEU A 92 -0.06 -24.77 7.37
N ARG A 93 0.92 -25.42 8.02
CA ARG A 93 0.79 -25.84 9.41
C ARG A 93 0.66 -24.63 10.33
N TRP A 94 1.56 -23.66 10.20
CA TRP A 94 1.51 -22.40 10.95
C TRP A 94 0.15 -21.71 10.78
N LEU A 95 -0.37 -21.63 9.55
CA LEU A 95 -1.68 -21.04 9.28
C LEU A 95 -2.80 -21.78 10.01
N ASN A 96 -2.84 -23.12 9.92
CA ASN A 96 -3.84 -23.94 10.59
C ASN A 96 -3.81 -23.77 12.12
N GLU A 97 -2.61 -23.79 12.72
CA GLU A 97 -2.42 -23.61 14.15
C GLU A 97 -2.78 -22.18 14.60
N HIS A 98 -2.30 -21.17 13.87
CA HIS A 98 -2.52 -19.76 14.20
C HIS A 98 -4.00 -19.36 14.15
N TYR A 99 -4.76 -19.88 13.18
CA TYR A 99 -6.18 -19.57 13.05
C TYR A 99 -7.11 -20.63 13.68
N GLY A 100 -6.57 -21.72 14.22
CA GLY A 100 -7.37 -22.83 14.77
C GLY A 100 -8.28 -23.49 13.73
N VAL A 101 -7.80 -23.63 12.50
CA VAL A 101 -8.55 -24.21 11.37
C VAL A 101 -7.88 -25.48 10.85
N HIS A 102 -8.59 -26.21 9.99
CA HIS A 102 -8.05 -27.34 9.26
C HIS A 102 -8.33 -27.17 7.76
N THR A 103 -7.29 -26.80 7.01
CA THR A 103 -7.36 -26.58 5.57
C THR A 103 -6.16 -27.18 4.84
N GLY A 104 -6.42 -27.70 3.65
CA GLY A 104 -5.40 -28.12 2.70
C GLY A 104 -5.09 -27.06 1.63
N ARG A 105 -5.88 -25.98 1.56
CA ARG A 105 -5.76 -24.96 0.51
C ARG A 105 -6.35 -23.63 0.96
N VAL A 106 -5.64 -22.54 0.67
CA VAL A 106 -6.10 -21.17 0.94
C VAL A 106 -5.95 -20.32 -0.31
N VAL A 107 -7.04 -19.73 -0.77
CA VAL A 107 -7.05 -18.64 -1.77
C VAL A 107 -7.00 -17.31 -1.01
N THR A 108 -6.19 -16.36 -1.47
CA THR A 108 -6.22 -15.00 -0.91
C THR A 108 -6.68 -13.98 -1.94
N VAL A 109 -7.52 -13.05 -1.50
CA VAL A 109 -7.81 -11.83 -2.26
C VAL A 109 -6.87 -10.74 -1.77
N GLY A 110 -5.91 -10.38 -2.62
CA GLY A 110 -4.99 -9.30 -2.33
C GLY A 110 -5.69 -7.96 -2.40
N TYR A 111 -5.37 -7.07 -1.46
CA TYR A 111 -5.70 -5.66 -1.48
C TYR A 111 -4.40 -4.85 -1.41
N TYR A 112 -4.45 -3.60 -1.88
CA TYR A 112 -3.41 -2.64 -1.52
C TYR A 112 -4.04 -1.38 -0.96
N ALA A 113 -3.32 -0.76 -0.04
CA ALA A 113 -3.72 0.47 0.61
C ALA A 113 -2.61 1.51 0.53
N LEU A 114 -3.00 2.79 0.46
CA LEU A 114 -2.08 3.92 0.42
C LEU A 114 -2.33 4.83 1.63
N VAL A 115 -1.27 5.14 2.37
CA VAL A 115 -1.36 6.02 3.54
C VAL A 115 -0.27 7.10 3.55
N LYS A 116 -0.62 8.24 4.13
CA LYS A 116 0.34 9.32 4.42
C LYS A 116 1.00 8.99 5.74
N LEU A 117 2.25 8.51 5.68
CA LEU A 117 2.94 8.02 6.85
C LEU A 117 3.25 9.16 7.81
N ASN A 118 3.04 8.92 9.10
CA ASN A 118 3.33 9.85 10.18
C ASN A 118 3.73 9.09 11.44
N GLU A 119 4.21 9.80 12.46
CA GLU A 119 4.68 9.20 13.72
C GLU A 119 3.60 8.37 14.43
N ALA A 120 2.35 8.81 14.39
CA ALA A 120 1.23 8.09 15.02
C ALA A 120 0.99 6.72 14.36
N LEU A 121 1.04 6.64 13.02
CA LEU A 121 0.92 5.38 12.29
C LEU A 121 2.12 4.45 12.50
N ILE A 122 3.33 5.03 12.66
CA ILE A 122 4.53 4.24 12.97
C ILE A 122 4.39 3.63 14.37
N ALA A 123 3.99 4.43 15.36
CA ALA A 123 3.76 3.98 16.73
C ALA A 123 2.63 2.94 16.81
N SER A 124 1.52 3.16 16.11
CA SER A 124 0.38 2.23 16.07
C SER A 124 0.78 0.88 15.47
N ALA A 125 1.58 0.86 14.41
CA ALA A 125 2.11 -0.38 13.84
C ALA A 125 3.04 -1.10 14.84
N ALA A 126 3.97 -0.37 15.47
CA ALA A 126 4.92 -0.95 16.42
C ALA A 126 4.23 -1.59 17.64
N ALA A 127 3.13 -1.00 18.12
CA ALA A 127 2.33 -1.55 19.21
C ALA A 127 1.68 -2.91 18.88
N GLU A 128 1.53 -3.22 17.59
CA GLU A 128 0.91 -4.44 17.07
C GLU A 128 1.95 -5.40 16.42
N HIS A 129 3.21 -5.33 16.86
CA HIS A 129 4.32 -6.13 16.32
C HIS A 129 4.46 -6.01 14.78
N ALA A 130 4.25 -4.80 14.28
CA ALA A 130 4.38 -4.47 12.87
C ALA A 130 5.34 -3.30 12.66
N GLN A 131 5.98 -3.26 11.49
CA GLN A 131 6.98 -2.25 11.17
C GLN A 131 6.90 -1.80 9.71
N TRP A 132 7.30 -0.55 9.50
CA TRP A 132 7.40 0.07 8.19
C TRP A 132 8.80 -0.16 7.62
N VAL A 133 8.89 -0.96 6.56
CA VAL A 133 10.16 -1.34 5.93
C VAL A 133 10.26 -0.71 4.54
N GLY A 134 11.44 -0.21 4.16
CA GLY A 134 11.68 0.27 2.80
C GLY A 134 11.43 -0.84 1.79
N VAL A 135 10.62 -0.59 0.76
CA VAL A 135 10.24 -1.61 -0.23
C VAL A 135 11.46 -2.27 -0.88
N GLU A 136 12.53 -1.49 -1.05
CA GLU A 136 13.83 -1.91 -1.59
C GLU A 136 14.61 -2.85 -0.67
N ARG A 137 14.33 -2.80 0.63
CA ARG A 137 15.00 -3.63 1.66
C ARG A 137 14.30 -4.97 1.90
N VAL A 138 13.07 -5.14 1.41
CA VAL A 138 12.32 -6.37 1.60
C VAL A 138 12.85 -7.44 0.65
N THR A 139 13.66 -8.38 1.16
CA THR A 139 14.23 -9.47 0.34
C THR A 139 13.37 -10.73 0.36
N ARG A 140 12.78 -11.06 1.51
CA ARG A 140 11.94 -12.25 1.73
C ARG A 140 10.71 -11.89 2.55
N LEU A 141 9.62 -12.63 2.33
CA LEU A 141 8.41 -12.63 3.15
C LEU A 141 7.90 -14.07 3.24
N ALA A 142 7.14 -14.35 4.30
CA ALA A 142 6.38 -15.58 4.48
C ALA A 142 5.51 -15.91 3.27
N MET A 143 5.28 -17.21 3.02
CA MET A 143 4.37 -17.68 1.96
C MET A 143 4.70 -17.06 0.59
N ASP A 144 3.70 -16.74 -0.23
CA ASP A 144 3.82 -16.02 -1.50
C ASP A 144 3.76 -14.48 -1.33
N HIS A 145 3.87 -13.95 -0.11
CA HIS A 145 3.60 -12.53 0.16
C HIS A 145 4.56 -11.58 -0.56
N LYS A 146 5.79 -12.03 -0.88
CA LYS A 146 6.71 -11.27 -1.72
C LYS A 146 6.18 -11.09 -3.15
N GLN A 147 5.47 -12.08 -3.68
CA GLN A 147 4.82 -12.01 -5.00
C GLN A 147 3.61 -11.08 -4.95
N ILE A 148 2.81 -11.13 -3.88
CA ILE A 148 1.67 -10.22 -3.67
C ILE A 148 2.15 -8.76 -3.63
N MET A 149 3.23 -8.48 -2.89
CA MET A 149 3.83 -7.14 -2.82
C MET A 149 4.37 -6.67 -4.19
N ALA A 150 5.06 -7.54 -4.92
CA ALA A 150 5.57 -7.22 -6.26
C ALA A 150 4.43 -6.88 -7.23
N ARG A 151 3.34 -7.66 -7.19
CA ARG A 151 2.13 -7.38 -7.99
C ARG A 151 1.47 -6.06 -7.63
N ALA A 152 1.49 -5.68 -6.34
CA ALA A 152 0.98 -4.40 -5.89
C ALA A 152 1.83 -3.22 -6.40
N LEU A 153 3.16 -3.32 -6.35
CA LEU A 153 4.08 -2.31 -6.91
C LEU A 153 3.87 -2.13 -8.42
N GLU A 154 3.79 -3.23 -9.16
CA GLU A 154 3.52 -3.19 -10.61
C GLU A 154 2.18 -2.51 -10.91
N THR A 155 1.14 -2.86 -10.15
CA THR A 155 -0.20 -2.26 -10.29
C THR A 155 -0.16 -0.76 -9.97
N LEU A 156 0.57 -0.37 -8.93
CA LEU A 156 0.75 1.03 -8.54
C LEU A 156 1.47 1.83 -9.64
N GLY A 157 2.53 1.26 -10.21
CA GLY A 157 3.26 1.87 -11.34
C GLY A 157 2.39 2.10 -12.56
N ARG A 158 1.55 1.12 -12.93
CA ARG A 158 0.59 1.27 -14.03
C ARG A 158 -0.44 2.37 -13.75
N GLN A 159 -0.94 2.45 -12.52
CA GLN A 159 -1.95 3.45 -12.15
C GLN A 159 -1.38 4.87 -12.08
N LEU A 160 -0.11 5.06 -11.69
CA LEU A 160 0.54 6.37 -11.72
C LEU A 160 0.50 7.04 -13.10
N MET A 161 0.41 6.24 -14.18
CA MET A 161 0.36 6.75 -15.55
C MET A 161 -0.97 7.40 -15.93
N VAL A 162 -2.05 7.08 -15.20
CA VAL A 162 -3.43 7.44 -15.60
C VAL A 162 -4.25 8.05 -14.46
N GLU A 163 -3.84 7.87 -13.21
CA GLU A 163 -4.52 8.36 -12.02
C GLU A 163 -3.57 9.16 -11.12
N PRO A 164 -4.05 10.16 -10.36
CA PRO A 164 -3.22 11.01 -9.53
C PRO A 164 -2.91 10.36 -8.16
N ILE A 165 -2.69 9.05 -8.12
CA ILE A 165 -2.63 8.26 -6.88
C ILE A 165 -1.40 8.54 -6.02
N ALA A 166 -0.33 9.13 -6.58
CA ALA A 166 0.84 9.55 -5.82
C ALA A 166 0.47 10.48 -4.65
N PHE A 167 -0.58 11.28 -4.80
CA PHE A 167 -1.01 12.24 -3.79
C PHE A 167 -1.79 11.63 -2.61
N GLU A 168 -2.11 10.33 -2.70
CA GLU A 168 -2.60 9.56 -1.55
C GLU A 168 -1.46 9.20 -0.59
N LEU A 169 -0.22 9.11 -1.09
CA LEU A 169 0.98 8.84 -0.29
C LEU A 169 1.67 10.11 0.22
N LEU A 170 1.57 11.21 -0.53
CA LEU A 170 2.23 12.47 -0.18
C LEU A 170 1.45 13.29 0.87
N PRO A 171 2.15 14.00 1.78
CA PRO A 171 1.53 14.99 2.66
C PRO A 171 0.82 16.10 1.87
N ARG A 172 0.01 16.93 2.57
CA ARG A 172 -0.73 18.04 1.92
C ARG A 172 0.19 19.04 1.19
N LYS A 173 1.40 19.24 1.73
CA LYS A 173 2.46 20.06 1.14
C LYS A 173 3.68 19.18 0.96
N PHE A 174 4.25 19.17 -0.24
CA PHE A 174 5.41 18.35 -0.59
C PHE A 174 6.34 19.11 -1.53
N THR A 175 7.61 18.70 -1.59
CA THR A 175 8.58 19.25 -2.55
C THR A 175 8.55 18.45 -3.86
N LEU A 176 9.02 19.05 -4.96
CA LEU A 176 9.18 18.29 -6.21
C LEU A 176 10.18 17.14 -6.10
N ARG A 177 11.15 17.24 -5.17
CA ARG A 177 12.09 16.15 -4.88
C ARG A 177 11.38 14.97 -4.25
N GLN A 178 10.52 15.21 -3.25
CA GLN A 178 9.72 14.18 -2.61
C GLN A 178 8.81 13.47 -3.62
N LEU A 179 8.16 14.24 -4.50
CA LEU A 179 7.34 13.68 -5.57
C LEU A 179 8.17 12.84 -6.55
N GLN A 180 9.37 13.28 -6.94
CA GLN A 180 10.26 12.51 -7.81
C GLN A 180 10.69 11.20 -7.17
N VAL A 181 11.20 11.25 -5.93
CA VAL A 181 11.65 10.07 -5.18
C VAL A 181 10.52 9.04 -5.07
N LEU A 182 9.29 9.49 -4.85
CA LEU A 182 8.13 8.62 -4.82
C LEU A 182 7.87 7.94 -6.17
N TYR A 183 7.94 8.69 -7.29
CA TYR A 183 7.77 8.11 -8.63
C TYR A 183 8.87 7.10 -8.95
N GLU A 184 10.13 7.42 -8.65
CA GLU A 184 11.28 6.53 -8.84
C GLU A 184 11.12 5.25 -8.03
N ALA A 185 10.74 5.36 -6.75
CA ALA A 185 10.53 4.21 -5.87
C ALA A 185 9.39 3.29 -6.32
N ILE A 186 8.29 3.85 -6.86
CA ILE A 186 7.16 3.04 -7.36
C ILE A 186 7.50 2.40 -8.72
N LEU A 187 8.15 3.14 -9.61
CA LEU A 187 8.45 2.69 -10.97
C LEU A 187 9.70 1.80 -11.05
N GLY A 188 10.57 1.85 -10.04
CA GLY A 188 11.83 1.11 -10.02
C GLY A 188 12.84 1.61 -11.06
N ILE A 189 12.81 2.90 -11.39
CA ILE A 189 13.69 3.55 -12.37
C ILE A 189 14.25 4.86 -11.83
N GLU A 190 15.39 5.29 -12.35
CA GLU A 190 15.88 6.66 -12.16
C GLU A 190 15.20 7.62 -13.16
N ILE A 191 14.87 8.83 -12.71
CA ILE A 191 14.22 9.83 -13.54
C ILE A 191 15.10 11.08 -13.62
N ASP A 192 15.31 11.59 -14.84
CA ASP A 192 16.01 12.88 -15.00
C ASP A 192 15.26 14.01 -14.29
N ASN A 193 15.93 14.64 -13.33
CA ASN A 193 15.36 15.67 -12.47
C ASN A 193 14.85 16.88 -13.27
N ARG A 194 15.58 17.31 -14.31
CA ARG A 194 15.23 18.50 -15.09
C ARG A 194 13.94 18.25 -15.88
N ASN A 195 13.87 17.13 -16.59
CA ASN A 195 12.71 16.71 -17.35
C ASN A 195 11.50 16.45 -16.45
N PHE A 196 11.70 15.81 -15.30
CA PHE A 196 10.63 15.58 -14.33
C PHE A 196 10.01 16.89 -13.87
N ARG A 197 10.84 17.81 -13.38
CA ARG A 197 10.38 19.13 -12.92
C ARG A 197 9.65 19.89 -14.02
N LYS A 198 10.20 19.91 -15.24
CA LYS A 198 9.57 20.56 -16.40
C LYS A 198 8.17 19.98 -16.66
N LYS A 199 8.05 18.65 -16.77
CA LYS A 199 6.79 17.96 -17.09
C LYS A 199 5.73 18.12 -15.99
N VAL A 200 6.13 17.94 -14.74
CA VAL A 200 5.22 18.04 -13.60
C VAL A 200 4.69 19.46 -13.44
N LEU A 201 5.54 20.48 -13.56
CA LEU A 201 5.09 21.87 -13.50
C LEU A 201 4.23 22.26 -14.71
N SER A 202 4.59 21.82 -15.92
CA SER A 202 3.77 22.10 -17.11
C SER A 202 2.42 21.39 -17.12
N SER A 203 2.20 20.40 -16.24
CA SER A 203 0.90 19.72 -16.12
C SER A 203 -0.22 20.64 -15.63
N GLY A 204 0.11 21.72 -14.93
CA GLY A 204 -0.87 22.64 -14.35
C GLY A 204 -1.61 22.09 -13.11
N TYR A 205 -1.23 20.92 -12.60
CA TYR A 205 -1.91 20.28 -11.45
C TYR A 205 -1.25 20.55 -10.10
N LEU A 206 -0.16 21.31 -10.06
CA LEU A 206 0.51 21.71 -8.82
C LEU A 206 0.35 23.20 -8.56
N ARG A 207 0.08 23.56 -7.31
CA ARG A 207 0.06 24.95 -6.84
C ARG A 207 1.22 25.20 -5.90
N GLU A 208 1.99 26.25 -6.15
CA GLU A 208 2.98 26.76 -5.19
C GLU A 208 2.27 27.24 -3.93
N THR A 209 2.80 26.88 -2.75
CA THR A 209 2.20 27.31 -1.48
C THR A 209 2.80 28.62 -0.96
N GLY A 210 3.87 29.11 -1.59
CA GLY A 210 4.66 30.26 -1.12
C GLY A 210 5.58 29.92 0.06
N GLU A 211 5.55 28.69 0.56
CA GLU A 211 6.40 28.23 1.66
C GLU A 211 7.62 27.48 1.12
N ARG A 212 8.73 27.60 1.85
CA ARG A 212 9.95 26.85 1.59
C ARG A 212 10.35 26.04 2.82
N GLU A 213 11.17 25.02 2.60
CA GLU A 213 11.84 24.31 3.68
C GLU A 213 12.56 25.29 4.61
N LYS A 214 12.54 24.99 5.91
CA LYS A 214 13.22 25.78 6.94
C LYS A 214 14.36 24.96 7.52
N HIS A 215 15.43 25.63 7.95
CA HIS A 215 16.55 25.01 8.67
C HIS A 215 17.26 23.87 7.92
N VAL A 216 17.35 23.97 6.59
CA VAL A 216 18.10 23.02 5.76
C VAL A 216 19.46 23.57 5.35
N ALA A 217 20.49 22.71 5.30
CA ALA A 217 21.86 23.08 4.93
C ALA A 217 22.06 23.33 3.42
N HIS A 218 21.04 23.06 2.61
CA HIS A 218 21.05 23.23 1.16
C HIS A 218 20.02 24.28 0.73
N LYS A 219 19.98 24.62 -0.57
CA LYS A 219 19.00 25.56 -1.12
C LYS A 219 17.57 25.10 -0.75
N PRO A 220 16.81 25.90 0.03
CA PRO A 220 15.49 25.50 0.49
C PRO A 220 14.53 25.21 -0.67
N ALA A 221 13.92 24.02 -0.69
CA ALA A 221 12.95 23.68 -1.72
C ALA A 221 11.61 24.39 -1.47
N MET A 222 10.92 24.73 -2.58
CA MET A 222 9.55 25.24 -2.55
C MET A 222 8.58 24.10 -2.28
N PHE A 223 7.58 24.36 -1.44
CA PHE A 223 6.45 23.47 -1.24
C PHE A 223 5.35 23.69 -2.29
N TYR A 224 4.77 22.57 -2.72
CA TYR A 224 3.67 22.49 -3.65
C TYR A 224 2.51 21.72 -3.00
N SER A 225 1.30 21.94 -3.51
CA SER A 225 0.11 21.17 -3.19
C SER A 225 -0.57 20.70 -4.48
N PHE A 226 -1.25 19.55 -4.42
CA PHE A 226 -1.98 19.01 -5.55
C PHE A 226 -3.33 19.70 -5.74
N ASP A 227 -3.57 20.23 -6.94
CA ASP A 227 -4.85 20.81 -7.34
C ASP A 227 -5.83 19.72 -7.81
N LYS A 228 -6.41 19.01 -6.85
CA LYS A 228 -7.42 17.98 -7.11
C LYS A 228 -8.60 18.51 -7.92
N GLY A 229 -9.00 19.77 -7.69
CA GLY A 229 -10.12 20.41 -8.39
C GLY A 229 -9.83 20.64 -9.86
N ARG A 230 -8.65 21.15 -10.21
CA ARG A 230 -8.21 21.31 -11.59
C ARG A 230 -8.10 19.97 -12.30
N PHE A 231 -7.45 18.99 -11.68
CA PHE A 231 -7.32 17.65 -12.24
C PHE A 231 -8.68 17.02 -12.56
N GLN A 232 -9.64 17.07 -11.63
CA GLN A 232 -10.98 16.53 -11.84
C GLN A 232 -11.76 17.24 -12.95
N LYS A 233 -11.60 18.57 -13.08
CA LYS A 233 -12.22 19.33 -14.18
C LYS A 233 -11.66 18.87 -15.54
N ASP A 234 -10.35 18.75 -15.66
CA ASP A 234 -9.69 18.38 -16.92
C ASP A 234 -10.00 16.92 -17.30
N VAL A 235 -10.09 16.02 -16.33
CA VAL A 235 -10.56 14.63 -16.53
C VAL A 235 -12.00 14.62 -17.05
N ARG A 236 -12.94 15.32 -16.40
CA ARG A 236 -14.34 15.38 -16.87
C ARG A 236 -14.45 15.94 -18.29
N GLN A 237 -13.63 16.92 -18.65
CA GLN A 237 -13.61 17.46 -20.01
C GLN A 237 -13.05 16.47 -21.03
N LYS A 238 -11.98 15.74 -20.71
CA LYS A 238 -11.40 14.71 -21.61
C LYS A 238 -12.31 13.50 -21.84
N PHE A 239 -13.10 13.12 -20.83
CA PHE A 239 -14.04 11.99 -20.92
C PHE A 239 -15.46 12.40 -21.34
N ARG A 240 -15.71 13.69 -21.62
CA ARG A 240 -16.94 14.08 -22.32
C ARG A 240 -16.88 13.50 -23.73
N LEU A 241 -17.56 12.38 -23.91
CA LEU A 241 -17.94 11.91 -25.24
C LEU A 241 -18.90 12.95 -25.82
N ASN A 242 -18.40 13.79 -26.73
CA ASN A 242 -19.15 14.92 -27.30
C ASN A 242 -20.44 14.52 -28.06
N PHE A 243 -20.69 13.22 -28.22
CA PHE A 243 -21.91 12.65 -28.80
C PHE A 243 -22.92 12.11 -27.76
N ILE A 244 -22.60 12.17 -26.46
CA ILE A 244 -23.53 11.84 -25.38
C ILE A 244 -23.91 13.14 -24.69
N ASN A 245 -25.19 13.52 -24.76
CA ASN A 245 -25.73 14.63 -24.00
C ASN A 245 -25.80 14.22 -22.52
N TRP A 246 -24.80 14.63 -21.75
CA TRP A 246 -24.81 14.50 -20.29
C TRP A 246 -25.69 15.60 -19.70
N GLN A 247 -27.01 15.40 -19.71
CA GLN A 247 -27.91 16.11 -18.79
C GLN A 247 -27.93 15.33 -17.47
N LEU A 248 -27.23 15.86 -16.46
CA LEU A 248 -27.42 15.54 -15.05
C LEU A 248 -27.64 16.86 -14.31
#